data_AF-A0A535ZBQ2-F1
#
_entry.id   AF-A0A535ZBQ2-F1
#
_cell.length_a   1.000
_cell.length_b   1.000
_cell.length_c   1.000
_cell.angle_alpha   90.00
_cell.angle_beta   90.00
_cell.angle_gamma   90.00
#
_symmetry.space_group_name_H-M   'P 1'
#
loop_
_entity.id
_entity.type
_entity.pdbx_description
1 polymer ?
#
loop_
_entity_poly.entity_id
_entity_poly.type
_entity_poly.pdbx_seq_one_letter_code
_entity_poly.pdbx_strand_id
1 'polypeptide(L)' 'MQPISNLYVHIPFCKHKCGYCDFNAYAGMDRLMPDYVAALETELAAAREQWE' A
#
# COMPACT_ATOMS: atom_id res chain seq x y z
N MET A 1 9.73 -13.26 -19.81
CA MET A 1 9.27 -13.04 -18.43
C MET A 1 8.78 -14.31 -17.78
N GLN A 2 9.06 -14.47 -16.49
CA GLN A 2 8.24 -15.32 -15.63
C GLN A 2 7.03 -14.51 -15.12
N PRO A 3 5.85 -15.12 -14.97
CA PRO A 3 4.68 -14.44 -14.44
C PRO A 3 4.86 -14.07 -12.97
N ILE A 4 4.33 -12.91 -12.56
CA ILE A 4 4.23 -12.55 -11.13
C ILE A 4 3.30 -13.55 -10.47
N SER A 5 3.83 -14.35 -9.55
CA SER A 5 3.06 -15.38 -8.84
C SER A 5 2.34 -14.83 -7.61
N ASN A 6 2.91 -13.81 -6.95
CA ASN A 6 2.41 -13.24 -5.72
C ASN A 6 2.64 -11.71 -5.68
N LEU A 7 1.74 -10.97 -5.05
CA LEU A 7 1.87 -9.52 -4.80
C LEU A 7 1.47 -9.22 -3.36
N TYR A 8 2.28 -8.42 -2.67
CA TYR A 8 1.96 -7.86 -1.36
C TYR A 8 1.74 -6.35 -1.50
N VAL A 9 0.63 -5.85 -0.95
CA VAL A 9 0.31 -4.43 -0.88
C VAL A 9 0.07 -4.06 0.58
N HIS A 10 0.80 -3.07 1.08
CA HIS A 10 0.70 -2.65 2.47
C HIS A 10 -0.35 -1.55 2.65
N ILE A 11 -1.44 -1.80 3.39
CA ILE A 11 -2.47 -0.77 3.66
C ILE A 11 -2.27 -0.18 5.07
N PRO A 12 -1.77 1.06 5.21
CA PRO A 12 -1.38 1.62 6.50
C PRO A 12 -2.52 2.34 7.23
N PHE A 13 -3.78 2.20 6.77
CA PHE A 13 -4.92 2.95 7.32
C PHE A 13 -5.76 2.10 8.25
N CYS A 14 -6.11 2.65 9.40
CA CYS A 14 -6.98 2.00 10.36
C CYS A 14 -8.00 3.00 10.93
N LYS A 15 -9.23 2.55 11.23
CA LYS A 15 -10.20 3.43 11.90
C LYS A 15 -9.77 3.80 13.32
N HIS A 16 -9.12 2.87 14.01
CA HIS A 16 -8.63 3.04 15.37
C HIS A 16 -7.43 2.13 15.61
N LYS A 17 -6.34 2.67 16.18
CA LYS A 17 -5.16 1.89 16.51
C LYS A 17 -5.33 1.25 17.90
N CYS A 18 -5.50 -0.07 17.94
CA CYS A 18 -5.57 -0.82 19.19
C CYS A 18 -4.28 -0.68 20.00
N GLY A 19 -4.38 -0.67 21.33
CA GLY A 19 -3.20 -0.53 22.21
C GLY A 19 -2.17 -1.67 22.11
N TYR A 20 -2.56 -2.81 21.55
CA TYR A 20 -1.68 -3.97 21.30
C TYR A 20 -1.18 -4.04 19.85
N CYS A 21 -1.57 -3.11 18.98
CA CYS A 21 -1.30 -3.20 17.55
C CYS A 21 0.16 -2.84 17.23
N ASP A 22 0.91 -3.81 16.71
CA ASP A 22 2.31 -3.69 16.26
C ASP A 22 2.44 -3.48 14.74
N PHE A 23 1.34 -3.59 13.99
CA PHE A 23 1.33 -3.29 12.57
C PHE A 23 1.69 -1.82 12.31
N ASN A 24 2.35 -1.60 11.17
CA ASN A 24 2.59 -0.26 10.63
C ASN A 24 1.28 0.34 10.08
N ALA A 25 0.41 0.75 10.98
CA ALA A 25 -0.89 1.34 10.65
C ALA A 25 -1.14 2.60 11.49
N TYR A 26 -1.91 3.51 10.91
CA TYR A 26 -2.20 4.83 11.45
C TYR A 26 -3.71 5.07 11.47
N ALA A 27 -4.20 5.64 12.58
CA ALA A 27 -5.59 6.03 12.74
C ALA A 27 -5.79 7.53 12.49
N GLY A 28 -6.94 7.91 11.95
CA GLY A 28 -7.29 9.31 11.65
C GLY A 28 -6.55 9.90 10.45
N MET A 29 -6.02 9.06 9.57
CA MET A 29 -5.29 9.47 8.35
C MET A 29 -6.07 9.24 7.06
N ASP A 30 -7.39 9.04 7.15
CA ASP A 30 -8.29 8.72 6.03
C ASP A 30 -8.18 9.74 4.88
N ARG A 31 -7.88 11.01 5.19
CA ARG A 31 -7.67 12.07 4.18
C ARG A 31 -6.53 11.78 3.19
N LEU A 32 -5.59 10.90 3.55
CA LEU A 32 -4.43 10.54 2.74
C LEU A 32 -4.70 9.31 1.86
N MET A 33 -5.83 8.63 2.01
CA MET A 33 -6.14 7.43 1.22
C MET A 33 -6.13 7.69 -0.30
N PRO A 34 -6.67 8.82 -0.82
CA PRO A 34 -6.59 9.11 -2.25
C PRO A 34 -5.14 9.27 -2.73
N ASP A 35 -4.32 10.00 -1.98
CA ASP A 35 -2.91 10.22 -2.31
C ASP A 35 -2.11 8.91 -2.28
N TYR A 36 -2.40 8.03 -1.32
CA TYR A 36 -1.81 6.70 -1.23
C TYR A 36 -2.15 5.84 -2.46
N VAL A 37 -3.41 5.85 -2.91
CA VAL A 37 -3.83 5.09 -4.11
C VAL A 37 -3.12 5.62 -5.35
N ALA A 38 -3.06 6.95 -5.54
CA ALA A 38 -2.35 7.54 -6.67
C ALA A 38 -0.84 7.20 -6.67
N ALA A 39 -0.21 7.18 -5.48
CA ALA A 39 1.18 6.78 -5.33
C ALA A 39 1.38 5.28 -5.65
N LEU A 40 0.48 4.41 -5.17
CA LEU A 40 0.52 2.97 -5.44
C LEU A 40 0.37 2.67 -6.93
N GLU A 41 -0.53 3.35 -7.64
CA GLU A 41 -0.67 3.20 -9.09
C GLU A 41 0.61 3.60 -9.84
N THR A 42 1.26 4.68 -9.40
CA THR A 42 2.54 5.14 -9.95
C THR A 42 3.65 4.10 -9.72
N GLU A 43 3.71 3.53 -8.50
CA GLU A 43 4.67 2.48 -8.15
C GLU A 43 4.45 1.21 -8.99
N LEU A 44 3.20 0.77 -9.14
CA LEU A 44 2.86 -0.41 -9.95
C LEU A 44 3.19 -0.22 -11.44
N ALA A 45 3.00 0.99 -11.97
CA ALA A 45 3.38 1.31 -13.35
C ALA A 45 4.90 1.25 -13.54
N ALA A 46 5.67 1.83 -12.61
CA ALA A 46 7.14 1.77 -12.64
C ALA A 46 7.65 0.34 -12.45
N ALA A 47 7.03 -0.43 -11.55
CA ALA A 47 7.37 -1.83 -11.33
C ALA A 47 7.09 -2.66 -12.60
N ARG A 48 5.99 -2.42 -13.31
CA ARG A 48 5.72 -3.10 -14.59
C ARG A 48 6.86 -2.89 -15.59
N GLU A 49 7.34 -1.66 -15.77
CA GLU A 49 8.44 -1.34 -16.69
C GLU A 49 9.75 -2.03 -16.31
N GLN A 50 10.03 -2.21 -15.02
CA GLN A 50 11.23 -2.90 -14.54
C GLN A 50 11.17 -4.42 -14.73
N TRP A 51 9.96 -4.96 -14.88
CA TRP A 51 9.72 -6.40 -15.05
C TRP A 51 9.55 -6.80 -16.52
N GLU A 52 9.65 -5.84 -17.46
CA GLU A 52 9.74 -6.05 -18.91
C GLU A 52 11.17 -6.31 -19.39
#